data_AF-A0A8B7DFP0-F1
#
_entry.id   AF-A0A8B7DFP0-F1
#
_cell.length_a   1.000
_cell.length_b   1.000
_cell.length_c   1.000
_cell.angle_alpha   90.00
_cell.angle_beta   90.00
_cell.angle_gamma   90.00
#
_symmetry.space_group_name_H-M   'P 1'
#
loop_
_entity.id
_entity.type
_entity.pdbx_description
1 polymer ?
#
loop_
_entity_poly.entity_id
_entity_poly.type
_entity_poly.pdbx_seq_one_letter_code
_entity_poly.pdbx_strand_id
1 'polypeptide(L)'
;MSKSIFISTLVNGEKINRTFLIYSESKGSIFCAPCYLFGGTTSFATVGFSDWKKGEEKIKRHENSQHHKLCVMNMKERKEVLNRVDQKLKYQVETETNYWKNVLTRVVAVVKSLSSRGMSFRGDDDRFGSVHNGNFMMSLELIAQFDPFLAQHIEKFGNKGKGSTSYLSFNIYEQFISIMADNVIQQMVKEIKEAKYFSISIDSTPDISHVDQLSFIFRYVQKNGCPVERFLGFLPNSGHKSEKLADAVFLVLESHGLDINNCRGQSYDNVSNMSGRYTGLQARIKKVNPLATFVPCSAHSLNLVGECAVDCCIYASEFFILLQNIYKFFSASTYRWEILQKNLIKTENVSLKKLSDTRWSARSNASISLNKNWIEIINALSFIKDDKTEKSITRSEANGLYLKLDSLETAIMATLWGDILERFNKTSKQLQSVEIDLETVVSLSNL
;
A
#
# COMPACT_ATOMS: atom_id res chain seq x y z
N MET A 1 53.66 -7.39 11.51
CA MET A 1 53.09 -8.70 11.90
C MET A 1 52.14 -9.15 10.80
N SER A 2 52.35 -10.31 10.17
CA SER A 2 51.49 -10.77 9.08
C SER A 2 50.14 -11.26 9.63
N LYS A 3 49.02 -10.78 9.06
CA LYS A 3 47.67 -11.26 9.40
C LYS A 3 47.48 -12.76 9.12
N SER A 4 48.35 -13.37 8.31
CA SER A 4 48.32 -14.81 7.99
C SER A 4 48.51 -15.73 9.21
N ILE A 5 49.14 -15.25 10.29
CA ILE A 5 49.39 -16.05 11.50
C ILE A 5 48.09 -16.44 12.22
N PHE A 6 47.02 -15.65 12.07
CA PHE A 6 45.71 -15.93 12.66
C PHE A 6 44.82 -16.79 11.76
N ILE A 7 45.32 -17.25 10.61
CA ILE A 7 44.55 -18.03 9.64
C ILE A 7 45.20 -19.40 9.42
N SER A 8 44.44 -20.47 9.63
CA SER A 8 44.82 -21.85 9.29
C SER A 8 44.21 -22.21 7.93
N THR A 9 44.95 -22.92 7.09
CA THR A 9 44.44 -23.47 5.83
C THR A 9 44.29 -24.98 6.00
N LEU A 10 43.06 -25.46 5.88
CA LEU A 10 42.70 -26.87 5.98
C LEU A 10 43.15 -27.64 4.73
N VAL A 11 43.17 -28.97 4.82
CA VAL A 11 43.58 -29.86 3.71
C VAL A 11 42.69 -29.71 2.47
N ASN A 12 41.42 -29.33 2.66
CA ASN A 12 40.46 -29.02 1.60
C ASN A 12 40.65 -27.60 0.99
N GLY A 13 41.68 -26.85 1.40
CA GLY A 13 41.95 -25.49 0.93
C GLY A 13 41.17 -24.38 1.66
N GLU A 14 40.27 -24.74 2.58
CA GLU A 14 39.47 -23.77 3.32
C GLU A 14 40.31 -23.00 4.34
N LYS A 15 40.10 -21.68 4.43
CA LYS A 15 40.82 -20.80 5.36
C LYS A 15 39.94 -20.53 6.58
N ILE A 16 40.40 -20.96 7.75
CA ILE A 16 39.72 -20.78 9.04
C ILE A 16 40.51 -19.87 9.97
N ASN A 17 39.82 -19.08 10.78
CA ASN A 17 40.47 -18.24 11.79
C ASN A 17 40.89 -19.07 13.01
N ARG A 18 42.12 -18.88 13.48
CA ARG A 18 42.64 -19.41 14.75
C ARG A 18 42.08 -18.60 15.93
N THR A 19 40.84 -18.87 16.29
CA THR A 19 40.11 -18.17 17.38
C THR A 19 40.71 -18.41 18.77
N PHE A 20 41.61 -19.37 18.92
CA PHE A 20 42.31 -19.66 20.17
C PHE A 20 43.51 -18.74 20.44
N LEU A 21 43.99 -17.97 19.45
CA LEU A 21 45.14 -17.08 19.60
C LEU A 21 44.68 -15.66 19.99
N ILE A 22 45.32 -15.09 21.01
CA ILE A 22 45.09 -13.73 21.48
C ILE A 22 46.41 -12.97 21.43
N TYR A 23 46.41 -11.76 20.87
CA TYR A 23 47.58 -10.88 20.89
C TYR A 23 47.53 -9.91 22.06
N SER A 24 48.66 -9.75 22.75
CA SER A 24 48.85 -8.73 23.79
C SER A 24 49.72 -7.62 23.24
N GLU A 25 49.14 -6.43 23.07
CA GLU A 25 49.88 -5.25 22.58
C GLU A 25 50.97 -4.82 23.56
N SER A 26 50.67 -4.82 24.87
CA SER A 26 51.63 -4.43 25.92
C SER A 26 52.84 -5.35 26.02
N LYS A 27 52.70 -6.64 25.68
CA LYS A 27 53.81 -7.61 25.68
C LYS A 27 54.37 -7.91 24.28
N GLY A 28 53.79 -7.34 23.22
CA GLY A 28 54.16 -7.64 21.84
C GLY A 28 54.20 -9.15 21.53
N SER A 29 53.26 -9.93 22.09
CA SER A 29 53.32 -11.40 22.09
C SER A 29 51.95 -12.04 21.89
N ILE A 30 51.91 -13.23 21.28
CA ILE A 30 50.69 -14.06 21.16
C ILE A 30 50.60 -15.05 22.31
N PHE A 31 49.38 -15.23 22.81
CA PHE A 31 48.97 -16.25 23.76
C PHE A 31 47.94 -17.20 23.13
N CYS A 32 47.87 -18.42 23.64
CA CYS A 32 46.81 -19.37 23.33
C CYS A 32 45.82 -19.37 24.52
N ALA A 33 44.62 -18.85 24.32
CA ALA A 33 43.63 -18.68 25.40
C ALA A 33 43.28 -20.00 26.11
N PRO A 34 42.98 -21.11 25.39
CA PRO A 34 42.72 -22.40 26.04
C PRO A 34 43.92 -22.87 26.86
N CYS A 35 45.15 -22.78 26.32
CA CYS A 35 46.32 -23.25 27.05
C CYS A 35 46.65 -22.32 28.23
N TYR A 36 46.47 -21.01 28.11
CA TYR A 36 46.68 -20.07 29.21
C TYR A 36 45.71 -20.34 30.38
N LEU A 37 44.43 -20.61 30.09
CA LEU A 37 43.39 -20.82 31.09
C LEU A 37 43.41 -22.22 31.73
N PHE A 38 43.85 -23.25 31.00
CA PHE A 38 43.77 -24.65 31.43
C PHE A 38 45.14 -25.31 31.64
N GLY A 39 46.15 -24.54 32.04
CA GLY A 39 47.43 -25.09 32.53
C GLY A 39 48.40 -25.54 31.44
N GLY A 40 48.53 -24.77 30.37
CA GLY A 40 49.53 -24.96 29.32
C GLY A 40 50.95 -24.67 29.83
N THR A 41 51.91 -25.50 29.42
CA THR A 41 53.33 -25.35 29.82
C THR A 41 54.17 -24.61 28.80
N THR A 42 53.68 -24.46 27.56
CA THR A 42 54.40 -23.79 26.48
C THR A 42 54.45 -22.27 26.66
N SER A 43 55.36 -21.59 25.95
CA SER A 43 55.43 -20.11 25.92
C SER A 43 54.11 -19.44 25.53
N PHE A 44 53.26 -20.11 24.74
CA PHE A 44 51.92 -19.64 24.38
C PHE A 44 50.95 -19.54 25.57
N ALA A 45 51.25 -20.17 26.71
CA ALA A 45 50.38 -20.25 27.87
C ALA A 45 50.95 -19.53 29.11
N THR A 46 52.21 -19.11 29.08
CA THR A 46 52.90 -18.55 30.25
C THR A 46 53.38 -17.11 29.99
N VAL A 47 54.49 -16.95 29.30
CA VAL A 47 55.16 -15.65 29.09
C VAL A 47 54.73 -14.93 27.82
N GLY A 48 54.15 -15.65 26.85
CA GLY A 48 53.80 -15.15 25.53
C GLY A 48 54.81 -15.58 24.48
N PHE A 49 54.35 -15.77 23.24
CA PHE A 49 55.18 -16.14 22.10
C PHE A 49 55.40 -14.92 21.18
N SER A 50 56.67 -14.60 20.89
CA SER A 50 57.08 -13.44 20.09
C SER A 50 58.14 -13.77 19.01
N ASP A 51 58.50 -15.04 18.83
CA ASP A 51 59.46 -15.49 17.81
C ASP A 51 58.79 -15.55 16.42
N TRP A 52 58.63 -14.38 15.80
CA TRP A 52 57.90 -14.22 14.54
C TRP A 52 58.56 -14.94 13.36
N LYS A 53 59.89 -15.13 13.38
CA LYS A 53 60.64 -15.79 12.31
C LYS A 53 60.23 -17.27 12.15
N LYS A 54 59.90 -17.94 13.26
CA LYS A 54 59.41 -19.32 13.29
C LYS A 54 57.94 -19.43 13.68
N GLY A 55 57.19 -18.34 13.55
CA GLY A 55 55.84 -18.23 14.09
C GLY A 55 54.88 -19.25 13.48
N GLU A 56 54.84 -19.36 12.16
CA GLU A 56 53.91 -20.26 11.47
C GLU A 56 54.18 -21.74 11.80
N GLU A 57 55.44 -22.16 11.80
CA GLU A 57 55.87 -23.53 12.14
C GLU A 57 55.52 -23.87 13.59
N LYS A 58 55.89 -23.00 14.54
CA LYS A 58 55.66 -23.26 15.98
C LYS A 58 54.18 -23.19 16.35
N ILE A 59 53.40 -22.33 15.72
CA ILE A 59 51.95 -22.26 15.92
C ILE A 59 51.27 -23.51 15.37
N LYS A 60 51.62 -23.98 14.16
CA LYS A 60 51.10 -25.24 13.62
C LYS A 60 51.46 -26.44 14.51
N ARG A 61 52.69 -26.48 15.04
CA ARG A 61 53.12 -27.52 15.99
C ARG A 61 52.31 -27.46 17.30
N HIS A 62 52.09 -26.26 17.83
CA HIS A 62 51.28 -26.06 19.04
C HIS A 62 49.82 -26.46 18.82
N GLU A 63 49.19 -25.98 17.74
CA GLU A 63 47.81 -26.30 17.31
C GLU A 63 47.57 -27.81 17.21
N ASN A 64 48.58 -28.56 16.75
CA ASN A 64 48.49 -30.01 16.61
C ASN A 64 48.91 -30.81 17.85
N SER A 65 49.44 -30.15 18.88
CA SER A 65 49.91 -30.82 20.10
C SER A 65 48.75 -31.42 20.91
N GLN A 66 49.01 -32.56 21.55
CA GLN A 66 48.01 -33.25 22.38
C GLN A 66 47.56 -32.39 23.56
N HIS A 67 48.49 -31.62 24.15
CA HIS A 67 48.19 -30.72 25.27
C HIS A 67 47.25 -29.59 24.86
N HIS A 68 47.52 -28.94 23.71
CA HIS A 68 46.61 -27.92 23.18
C HIS A 68 45.21 -28.48 22.92
N LYS A 69 45.13 -29.64 22.25
CA LYS A 69 43.86 -30.31 21.98
C LYS A 69 43.10 -30.61 23.27
N LEU A 70 43.77 -31.10 24.32
CA LEU A 70 43.16 -31.32 25.63
C LEU A 70 42.65 -30.02 26.26
N CYS A 71 43.44 -28.94 26.26
CA CYS A 71 42.99 -27.64 26.77
C CYS A 71 41.77 -27.11 26.00
N VAL A 72 41.73 -27.30 24.67
CA VAL A 72 40.59 -26.93 23.82
C VAL A 72 39.37 -27.79 24.16
N MET A 73 39.54 -29.10 24.37
CA MET A 73 38.44 -29.98 24.80
C MET A 73 37.92 -29.59 26.17
N ASN A 74 38.78 -29.37 27.17
CA ASN A 74 38.39 -28.89 28.50
C ASN A 74 37.62 -27.56 28.44
N MET A 75 38.04 -26.65 27.56
CA MET A 75 37.33 -25.39 27.33
C MET A 75 35.96 -25.60 26.68
N LYS A 76 35.83 -26.54 25.74
CA LYS A 76 34.55 -26.92 25.12
C LYS A 76 33.63 -27.63 26.10
N GLU A 77 34.12 -28.58 26.88
CA GLU A 77 33.36 -29.26 27.92
C GLU A 77 32.86 -28.25 28.98
N ARG A 78 33.71 -27.32 29.42
CA ARG A 78 33.29 -26.20 30.29
C ARG A 78 32.24 -25.28 29.68
N LYS A 79 32.17 -25.21 28.34
CA LYS A 79 31.09 -24.50 27.62
C LYS A 79 29.77 -25.30 27.65
N GLU A 80 29.82 -26.61 27.84
CA GLU A 80 28.66 -27.50 27.86
C GLU A 80 28.17 -27.85 29.28
N VAL A 81 29.02 -27.66 30.31
CA VAL A 81 28.68 -27.95 31.72
C VAL A 81 27.56 -27.04 32.24
N LEU A 82 26.56 -27.67 32.88
CA LEU A 82 25.52 -27.05 33.70
C LEU A 82 26.15 -26.14 34.78
N ASN A 83 25.58 -24.96 35.01
CA ASN A 83 26.00 -23.91 35.96
C ASN A 83 27.15 -23.00 35.50
N ARG A 84 27.16 -22.59 34.22
CA ARG A 84 27.98 -21.43 33.83
C ARG A 84 27.51 -20.18 34.56
N VAL A 85 28.44 -19.28 34.88
CA VAL A 85 28.12 -17.99 35.54
C VAL A 85 27.14 -17.17 34.70
N ASP A 86 27.21 -17.29 33.37
CA ASP A 86 26.33 -16.59 32.42
C ASP A 86 24.97 -17.29 32.21
N GLN A 87 24.76 -18.51 32.72
CA GLN A 87 23.53 -19.27 32.46
C GLN A 87 22.29 -18.54 32.96
N LYS A 88 22.35 -17.93 34.15
CA LYS A 88 21.25 -17.13 34.70
C LYS A 88 20.95 -15.92 33.81
N LEU A 89 22.00 -15.22 33.35
CA LEU A 89 21.85 -14.06 32.47
C LEU A 89 21.28 -14.47 31.10
N LYS A 90 21.78 -15.57 30.53
CA LYS A 90 21.29 -16.12 29.27
C LYS A 90 19.81 -16.49 29.37
N TYR A 91 19.41 -17.18 30.44
CA TYR A 91 18.01 -17.52 30.69
C TYR A 91 17.12 -16.28 30.85
N GLN A 92 17.59 -15.25 31.56
CA GLN A 92 16.88 -13.97 31.67
C GLN A 92 16.69 -13.31 30.31
N VAL A 93 17.74 -13.21 29.50
CA VAL A 93 17.68 -12.63 28.14
C VAL A 93 16.73 -13.43 27.24
N GLU A 94 16.81 -14.76 27.27
CA GLU A 94 15.92 -15.63 26.47
C GLU A 94 14.45 -15.48 26.89
N THR A 95 14.19 -15.39 28.20
CA THR A 95 12.83 -15.22 28.73
C THR A 95 12.24 -13.86 28.34
N GLU A 96 13.01 -12.77 28.49
CA GLU A 96 12.61 -11.44 28.04
C GLU A 96 12.41 -11.38 26.52
N THR A 97 13.32 -11.99 25.75
CA THR A 97 13.21 -12.08 24.30
C THR A 97 11.92 -12.79 23.89
N ASN A 98 11.60 -13.91 24.54
CA ASN A 98 10.39 -14.66 24.26
C ASN A 98 9.13 -13.90 24.69
N TYR A 99 9.18 -13.16 25.81
CA TYR A 99 8.10 -12.28 26.24
C TYR A 99 7.78 -11.24 25.15
N TRP A 100 8.78 -10.48 24.69
CA TRP A 100 8.56 -9.43 23.68
C TRP A 100 8.19 -10.00 22.31
N LYS A 101 8.75 -11.14 21.90
CA LYS A 101 8.30 -11.84 20.67
C LYS A 101 6.81 -12.19 20.74
N ASN A 102 6.33 -12.64 21.89
CA ASN A 102 4.92 -12.95 22.09
C ASN A 102 4.03 -11.71 21.97
N VAL A 103 4.42 -10.58 22.58
CA VAL A 103 3.71 -9.30 22.41
C VAL A 103 3.67 -8.89 20.93
N LEU A 104 4.84 -8.84 20.28
CA LEU A 104 4.97 -8.40 18.90
C LEU A 104 4.21 -9.29 17.92
N THR A 105 4.15 -10.61 18.16
CA THR A 105 3.39 -11.54 17.30
C THR A 105 1.92 -11.14 17.20
N ARG A 106 1.32 -10.73 18.32
CA ARG A 106 -0.10 -10.30 18.39
C ARG A 106 -0.28 -8.93 17.76
N VAL A 107 0.62 -7.98 18.07
CA VAL A 107 0.62 -6.65 17.46
C VAL A 107 0.70 -6.75 15.94
N VAL A 108 1.69 -7.49 15.41
CA VAL A 108 1.88 -7.71 13.98
C VAL A 108 0.67 -8.39 13.35
N ALA A 109 0.04 -9.35 14.03
CA ALA A 109 -1.18 -10.00 13.54
C ALA A 109 -2.35 -9.01 13.39
N VAL A 110 -2.55 -8.11 14.36
CA VAL A 110 -3.56 -7.04 14.27
C VAL A 110 -3.23 -6.08 13.14
N VAL A 111 -1.99 -5.58 13.08
CA VAL A 111 -1.56 -4.63 12.04
C VAL A 111 -1.76 -5.21 10.64
N LYS A 112 -1.34 -6.46 10.44
CA LYS A 112 -1.52 -7.16 9.17
C LYS A 112 -3.00 -7.30 8.82
N SER A 113 -3.83 -7.68 9.79
CA SER A 113 -5.26 -7.90 9.57
C SER A 113 -5.98 -6.61 9.15
N LEU A 114 -5.73 -5.51 9.86
CA LEU A 114 -6.30 -4.20 9.54
C LEU A 114 -5.80 -3.68 8.18
N SER A 115 -4.49 -3.77 7.92
CA SER A 115 -3.89 -3.33 6.65
C SER A 115 -4.46 -4.09 5.46
N SER A 116 -4.55 -5.42 5.56
CA SER A 116 -5.03 -6.29 4.47
C SER A 116 -6.50 -6.06 4.08
N ARG A 117 -7.27 -5.41 4.96
CA ARG A 117 -8.69 -5.11 4.77
C ARG A 117 -8.96 -3.63 4.53
N GLY A 118 -7.92 -2.79 4.47
CA GLY A 118 -8.08 -1.34 4.35
C GLY A 118 -8.83 -0.70 5.52
N MET A 119 -8.74 -1.29 6.72
CA MET A 119 -9.40 -0.75 7.91
C MET A 119 -8.55 0.36 8.54
N SER A 120 -9.21 1.41 9.04
CA SER A 120 -8.54 2.46 9.80
C SER A 120 -7.93 1.90 11.09
N PHE A 121 -6.83 2.50 11.56
CA PHE A 121 -6.15 2.07 12.79
C PHE A 121 -6.50 2.96 14.00
N ARG A 122 -6.59 4.26 13.74
CA ARG A 122 -6.78 5.33 14.74
C ARG A 122 -8.25 5.56 15.05
N GLY A 123 -8.50 6.04 16.26
CA GLY A 123 -9.77 6.58 16.73
C GLY A 123 -9.54 7.95 17.35
N ASP A 124 -10.51 8.44 18.10
CA ASP A 124 -10.45 9.75 18.76
C ASP A 124 -9.67 9.71 20.09
N ASP A 125 -9.42 8.49 20.60
CA ASP A 125 -8.72 8.24 21.87
C ASP A 125 -7.65 7.13 21.69
N ASP A 126 -6.55 7.26 22.43
CA ASP A 126 -5.40 6.31 22.42
C ASP A 126 -5.30 5.54 23.75
N ARG A 127 -6.43 5.34 24.44
CA ARG A 127 -6.50 4.63 25.73
C ARG A 127 -7.25 3.30 25.63
N PHE A 128 -6.70 2.28 26.29
CA PHE A 128 -7.38 1.01 26.46
C PHE A 128 -8.58 1.16 27.40
N GLY A 129 -9.72 0.57 27.03
CA GLY A 129 -11.02 0.64 27.69
C GLY A 129 -11.94 1.75 27.18
N SER A 130 -11.47 2.61 26.26
CA SER A 130 -12.28 3.69 25.68
C SER A 130 -13.12 3.19 24.51
N VAL A 131 -14.41 3.51 24.49
CA VAL A 131 -15.32 3.18 23.37
C VAL A 131 -14.95 3.94 22.08
N HIS A 132 -14.18 5.02 22.21
CA HIS A 132 -13.73 5.86 21.09
C HIS A 132 -12.29 5.55 20.67
N ASN A 133 -11.70 4.46 21.16
CA ASN A 133 -10.38 4.05 20.71
C ASN A 133 -10.39 3.55 19.25
N GLY A 134 -9.22 3.54 18.62
CA GLY A 134 -9.08 3.08 17.25
C GLY A 134 -9.19 1.56 17.10
N ASN A 135 -9.48 1.08 15.88
CA ASN A 135 -9.62 -0.36 15.61
C ASN A 135 -8.40 -1.18 16.02
N PHE A 136 -7.20 -0.59 16.03
CA PHE A 136 -5.99 -1.27 16.50
C PHE A 136 -6.09 -1.65 17.98
N MET A 137 -6.50 -0.71 18.84
CA MET A 137 -6.64 -0.95 20.28
C MET A 137 -7.83 -1.85 20.56
N MET A 138 -8.98 -1.61 19.92
CA MET A 138 -10.15 -2.47 20.00
C MET A 138 -9.82 -3.93 19.64
N SER A 139 -9.04 -4.15 18.58
CA SER A 139 -8.63 -5.51 18.18
C SER A 139 -7.74 -6.18 19.23
N LEU A 140 -6.82 -5.44 19.85
CA LEU A 140 -5.98 -5.96 20.93
C LEU A 140 -6.81 -6.30 22.18
N GLU A 141 -7.79 -5.47 22.51
CA GLU A 141 -8.74 -5.73 23.61
C GLU A 141 -9.57 -6.98 23.34
N LEU A 142 -10.06 -7.14 22.12
CA LEU A 142 -10.80 -8.33 21.71
C LEU A 142 -9.95 -9.60 21.83
N ILE A 143 -8.70 -9.57 21.38
CA ILE A 143 -7.78 -10.70 21.53
C ILE A 143 -7.51 -10.97 23.02
N ALA A 144 -7.34 -9.94 23.84
CA ALA A 144 -7.07 -10.06 25.27
C ALA A 144 -8.20 -10.77 26.04
N GLN A 145 -9.45 -10.76 25.54
CA GLN A 145 -10.54 -11.56 26.14
C GLN A 145 -10.27 -13.06 26.11
N PHE A 146 -9.49 -13.54 25.13
CA PHE A 146 -9.17 -14.94 24.93
C PHE A 146 -7.69 -15.26 25.16
N ASP A 147 -6.86 -14.24 25.37
CA ASP A 147 -5.42 -14.35 25.53
C ASP A 147 -4.96 -13.74 26.86
N PRO A 148 -4.83 -14.55 27.92
CA PRO A 148 -4.44 -14.08 29.25
C PRO A 148 -3.08 -13.37 29.27
N PHE A 149 -2.16 -13.77 28.39
CA PHE A 149 -0.84 -13.14 28.28
C PHE A 149 -0.98 -11.69 27.79
N LEU A 150 -1.78 -11.48 26.74
CA LEU A 150 -2.02 -10.14 26.22
C LEU A 150 -2.81 -9.28 27.22
N ALA A 151 -3.82 -9.85 27.89
CA ALA A 151 -4.57 -9.15 28.93
C ALA A 151 -3.66 -8.62 30.04
N GLN A 152 -2.76 -9.45 30.57
CA GLN A 152 -1.80 -9.04 31.60
C GLN A 152 -0.83 -7.95 31.08
N HIS A 153 -0.41 -8.06 29.81
CA HIS A 153 0.45 -7.06 29.20
C HIS A 153 -0.25 -5.69 29.06
N ILE A 154 -1.51 -5.69 28.59
CA ILE A 154 -2.32 -4.47 28.46
C ILE A 154 -2.59 -3.86 29.85
N GLU A 155 -2.92 -4.66 30.86
CA GLU A 155 -3.12 -4.16 32.23
C GLU A 155 -1.85 -3.47 32.76
N LYS A 156 -0.68 -4.09 32.52
CA LYS A 156 0.60 -3.57 33.01
C LYS A 156 1.12 -2.35 32.25
N PHE A 157 0.83 -2.22 30.96
CA PHE A 157 1.50 -1.24 30.08
C PHE A 157 0.57 -0.38 29.20
N GLY A 158 -0.69 -0.77 29.01
CA GLY A 158 -1.60 -0.17 28.02
C GLY A 158 -1.86 1.31 28.24
N ASN A 159 -2.00 1.75 29.49
CA ASN A 159 -2.31 3.14 29.84
C ASN A 159 -1.21 3.81 30.69
N LYS A 160 0.03 3.31 30.65
CA LYS A 160 1.13 3.81 31.52
C LYS A 160 1.73 5.16 31.12
N GLY A 161 1.33 5.72 29.98
CA GLY A 161 1.88 6.97 29.46
C GLY A 161 3.31 6.80 28.91
N LYS A 162 4.03 7.93 28.80
CA LYS A 162 5.36 8.00 28.17
C LYS A 162 6.44 7.37 29.07
N GLY A 163 7.50 6.83 28.46
CA GLY A 163 8.66 6.29 29.17
C GLY A 163 8.57 4.81 29.54
N SER A 164 7.51 4.12 29.13
CA SER A 164 7.39 2.67 29.27
C SER A 164 7.34 1.98 27.92
N THR A 165 8.07 0.88 27.77
CA THR A 165 8.07 0.06 26.54
C THR A 165 6.83 -0.83 26.55
N SER A 166 5.86 -0.54 25.68
CA SER A 166 4.64 -1.36 25.52
C SER A 166 4.52 -2.01 24.14
N TYR A 167 5.07 -1.41 23.09
CA TYR A 167 4.79 -1.79 21.69
C TYR A 167 3.32 -1.70 21.26
N LEU A 168 2.45 -1.07 22.06
CA LEU A 168 1.03 -0.91 21.78
C LEU A 168 0.66 0.50 21.28
N SER A 169 1.65 1.38 21.13
CA SER A 169 1.40 2.77 20.76
C SER A 169 1.26 2.96 19.26
N PHE A 170 0.59 4.05 18.87
CA PHE A 170 0.58 4.63 17.54
C PHE A 170 1.90 4.48 16.74
N ASN A 171 3.00 5.02 17.28
CA ASN A 171 4.30 5.05 16.61
C ASN A 171 4.85 3.65 16.27
N ILE A 172 4.42 2.62 16.99
CA ILE A 172 4.93 1.26 16.84
C ILE A 172 4.20 0.54 15.70
N TYR A 173 2.88 0.65 15.63
CA TYR A 173 2.18 0.04 14.51
C TYR A 173 2.50 0.76 13.18
N GLU A 174 2.76 2.07 13.18
CA GLU A 174 3.23 2.78 11.97
C GLU A 174 4.59 2.25 11.49
N GLN A 175 5.51 1.96 12.42
CA GLN A 175 6.78 1.30 12.07
C GLN A 175 6.54 -0.08 11.46
N PHE A 176 5.61 -0.87 12.02
CA PHE A 176 5.25 -2.16 11.44
C PHE A 176 4.60 -2.02 10.07
N ILE A 177 3.73 -1.03 9.86
CA ILE A 177 3.14 -0.73 8.55
C ILE A 177 4.24 -0.42 7.54
N SER A 178 5.21 0.44 7.90
CA SER A 178 6.35 0.76 7.02
C SER A 178 7.15 -0.49 6.66
N ILE A 179 7.52 -1.32 7.65
CA ILE A 179 8.26 -2.56 7.41
C ILE A 179 7.47 -3.53 6.52
N MET A 180 6.16 -3.65 6.74
CA MET A 180 5.29 -4.50 5.91
C MET A 180 5.20 -3.97 4.49
N ALA A 181 5.03 -2.66 4.30
CA ALA A 181 5.00 -2.01 3.01
C ALA A 181 6.31 -2.23 2.23
N ASP A 182 7.45 -2.03 2.88
CA ASP A 182 8.77 -2.28 2.30
C ASP A 182 8.93 -3.74 1.84
N ASN A 183 8.50 -4.71 2.65
CA ASN A 183 8.53 -6.12 2.28
C ASN A 183 7.64 -6.43 1.07
N VAL A 184 6.44 -5.83 0.99
CA VAL A 184 5.53 -6.00 -0.15
C VAL A 184 6.15 -5.41 -1.41
N ILE A 185 6.76 -4.22 -1.33
CA ILE A 185 7.44 -3.55 -2.45
C ILE A 185 8.64 -4.39 -2.90
N GLN A 186 9.47 -4.87 -1.98
CA GLN A 186 10.63 -5.72 -2.32
C GLN A 186 10.21 -7.00 -3.03
N GLN A 187 9.14 -7.66 -2.56
CA GLN A 187 8.61 -8.86 -3.19
C GLN A 187 8.06 -8.55 -4.59
N MET A 188 7.33 -7.44 -4.77
CA MET A 188 6.86 -6.97 -6.07
C MET A 188 8.01 -6.72 -7.05
N VAL A 189 9.04 -5.97 -6.62
CA VAL A 189 10.22 -5.67 -7.45
C VAL A 189 10.97 -6.95 -7.83
N LYS A 190 11.08 -7.91 -6.90
CA LYS A 190 11.64 -9.22 -7.19
C LYS A 190 10.84 -9.94 -8.28
N GLU A 191 9.51 -9.97 -8.17
CA GLU A 191 8.65 -10.59 -9.18
C GLU A 191 8.78 -9.91 -10.56
N ILE A 192 8.84 -8.58 -10.61
CA ILE A 192 9.05 -7.82 -11.85
C ILE A 192 10.41 -8.18 -12.48
N LYS A 193 11.47 -8.25 -11.67
CA LYS A 193 12.81 -8.63 -12.15
C LYS A 193 12.84 -10.06 -12.69
N GLU A 194 12.13 -10.99 -12.05
CA GLU A 194 11.97 -12.37 -12.53
C GLU A 194 11.16 -12.46 -13.83
N ALA A 195 10.10 -11.65 -13.96
CA ALA A 195 9.31 -11.55 -15.19
C ALA A 195 10.09 -10.89 -16.35
N LYS A 196 11.15 -10.15 -16.02
CA LYS A 196 11.96 -9.29 -16.89
C LYS A 196 11.17 -8.13 -17.48
N TYR A 197 10.10 -8.41 -18.22
CA TYR A 197 9.30 -7.40 -18.92
C TYR A 197 8.09 -6.96 -18.09
N PHE A 198 7.79 -5.66 -18.16
CA PHE A 198 6.68 -5.05 -17.44
C PHE A 198 6.10 -3.88 -18.25
N SER A 199 4.91 -3.43 -17.84
CA SER A 199 4.31 -2.18 -18.28
C SER A 199 3.97 -1.31 -17.07
N ILE A 200 3.83 -0.02 -17.30
CA ILE A 200 3.45 0.95 -16.26
C ILE A 200 2.12 1.62 -16.60
N SER A 201 1.30 1.82 -15.57
CA SER A 201 0.08 2.62 -15.64
C SER A 201 0.14 3.73 -14.60
N ILE A 202 -0.10 4.97 -15.01
CA ILE A 202 -0.03 6.13 -14.11
C ILE A 202 -1.31 6.96 -14.28
N ASP A 203 -1.93 7.29 -13.15
CA ASP A 203 -3.15 8.10 -13.11
C ASP A 203 -3.02 9.20 -12.05
N SER A 204 -3.53 10.39 -12.37
CA SER A 204 -3.47 11.58 -11.51
C SER A 204 -4.76 11.73 -10.73
N THR A 205 -4.64 11.88 -9.42
CA THR A 205 -5.80 12.07 -8.54
C THR A 205 -5.48 13.12 -7.47
N PRO A 206 -6.36 14.11 -7.25
CA PRO A 206 -6.22 15.00 -6.11
C PRO A 206 -6.50 14.24 -4.81
N ASP A 207 -5.71 14.49 -3.78
CA ASP A 207 -5.97 13.98 -2.43
C ASP A 207 -7.02 14.84 -1.68
N ILE A 208 -7.34 14.45 -0.43
CA ILE A 208 -8.32 15.14 0.42
C ILE A 208 -7.90 16.60 0.71
N SER A 209 -6.61 16.91 0.61
CA SER A 209 -6.05 18.27 0.78
C SER A 209 -5.92 19.02 -0.55
N HIS A 210 -6.50 18.50 -1.64
CA HIS A 210 -6.40 19.03 -3.00
C HIS A 210 -4.97 19.06 -3.57
N VAL A 211 -4.08 18.20 -3.07
CA VAL A 211 -2.74 18.03 -3.62
C VAL A 211 -2.78 16.92 -4.66
N ASP A 212 -2.25 17.19 -5.86
CA ASP A 212 -2.18 16.20 -6.94
C ASP A 212 -1.20 15.08 -6.59
N GLN A 213 -1.66 13.84 -6.68
CA GLN A 213 -0.88 12.63 -6.42
C GLN A 213 -0.95 11.71 -7.63
N LEU A 214 0.20 11.12 -7.98
CA LEU A 214 0.27 10.17 -9.09
C LEU A 214 0.27 8.76 -8.55
N SER A 215 -0.76 8.00 -8.89
CA SER A 215 -0.78 6.57 -8.66
C SER A 215 0.18 5.87 -9.62
N PHE A 216 1.04 4.99 -9.10
CA PHE A 216 1.98 4.24 -9.92
C PHE A 216 1.68 2.75 -9.84
N ILE A 217 1.39 2.13 -10.98
CA ILE A 217 1.00 0.72 -11.08
C ILE A 217 1.93 0.01 -12.06
N PHE A 218 2.40 -1.16 -11.67
CA PHE A 218 3.07 -2.09 -12.57
C PHE A 218 2.11 -3.19 -13.02
N ARG A 219 2.24 -3.59 -14.28
CA ARG A 219 1.62 -4.81 -14.79
C ARG A 219 2.69 -5.70 -15.42
N TYR A 220 2.69 -6.98 -15.07
CA TYR A 220 3.67 -7.95 -15.55
C TYR A 220 3.05 -9.35 -15.56
N VAL A 221 3.74 -10.31 -16.19
CA VAL A 221 3.28 -11.70 -16.29
C VAL A 221 4.05 -12.56 -15.30
N GLN A 222 3.33 -13.27 -14.42
CA GLN A 222 3.93 -14.20 -13.48
C GLN A 222 4.39 -15.50 -14.19
N LYS A 223 5.19 -16.32 -13.49
CA LYS A 223 5.72 -17.59 -14.05
C LYS A 223 4.64 -18.58 -14.51
N ASN A 224 3.43 -18.50 -13.94
CA ASN A 224 2.27 -19.30 -14.35
C ASN A 224 1.57 -18.77 -15.61
N GLY A 225 2.08 -17.69 -16.22
CA GLY A 225 1.49 -17.06 -17.41
C GLY A 225 0.35 -16.08 -17.09
N CYS A 226 -0.02 -15.89 -15.81
CA CYS A 226 -1.08 -14.97 -15.44
C CYS A 226 -0.57 -13.52 -15.39
N PRO A 227 -1.25 -12.57 -16.06
CA PRO A 227 -0.97 -11.15 -15.87
C PRO A 227 -1.40 -10.73 -14.47
N VAL A 228 -0.60 -9.89 -13.83
CA VAL A 228 -0.93 -9.30 -12.53
C VAL A 228 -0.67 -7.81 -12.54
N GLU A 229 -1.51 -7.09 -11.82
CA GLU A 229 -1.36 -5.67 -11.55
C GLU A 229 -0.94 -5.48 -10.09
N ARG A 230 0.00 -4.56 -9.88
CA ARG A 230 0.57 -4.26 -8.57
C ARG A 230 0.70 -2.75 -8.40
N PHE A 231 -0.02 -2.23 -7.43
CA PHE A 231 0.08 -0.84 -7.01
C PHE A 231 1.37 -0.64 -6.20
N LEU A 232 2.25 0.23 -6.67
CA LEU A 232 3.48 0.59 -5.97
C LEU A 232 3.20 1.59 -4.84
N GLY A 233 2.45 2.64 -5.15
CA GLY A 233 2.23 3.76 -4.23
C GLY A 233 1.77 5.03 -4.94
N PHE A 234 1.52 6.06 -4.14
CA PHE A 234 1.31 7.42 -4.61
C PHE A 234 2.61 8.20 -4.60
N LEU A 235 2.94 8.85 -5.70
CA LEU A 235 4.08 9.75 -5.80
C LEU A 235 3.60 11.18 -5.49
N PRO A 236 4.16 11.83 -4.45
CA PRO A 236 3.76 13.18 -4.10
C PRO A 236 4.27 14.19 -5.14
N ASN A 237 3.38 15.08 -5.58
CA ASN A 237 3.70 16.38 -6.16
C ASN A 237 4.79 16.40 -7.25
N SER A 238 4.67 15.52 -8.26
CA SER A 238 5.60 15.50 -9.40
C SER A 238 5.36 16.65 -10.40
N GLY A 239 4.38 17.52 -10.15
CA GLY A 239 4.04 18.67 -10.99
C GLY A 239 3.37 18.29 -12.32
N HIS A 240 2.62 19.23 -12.91
CA HIS A 240 1.81 18.94 -14.10
C HIS A 240 2.58 18.94 -15.43
N LYS A 241 3.88 19.26 -15.42
CA LYS A 241 4.68 19.30 -16.66
C LYS A 241 5.17 17.89 -17.00
N SER A 242 4.99 17.49 -18.26
CA SER A 242 5.40 16.18 -18.80
C SER A 242 6.87 15.80 -18.53
N GLU A 243 7.75 16.79 -18.42
CA GLU A 243 9.17 16.59 -18.07
C GLU A 243 9.33 16.07 -16.65
N LYS A 244 8.74 16.76 -15.67
CA LYS A 244 8.83 16.36 -14.27
C LYS A 244 8.17 15.00 -14.02
N LEU A 245 7.10 14.71 -14.75
CA LEU A 245 6.44 13.40 -14.74
C LEU A 245 7.39 12.31 -15.25
N ALA A 246 8.10 12.54 -16.36
CA ALA A 246 9.07 11.58 -16.87
C ALA A 246 10.23 11.37 -15.89
N ASP A 247 10.75 12.45 -15.29
CA ASP A 247 11.80 12.37 -14.28
C ASP A 247 11.35 11.56 -13.06
N ALA A 248 10.12 11.78 -12.59
CA ALA A 248 9.55 10.99 -11.50
C ALA A 248 9.45 9.50 -11.85
N VAL A 249 9.03 9.17 -13.07
CA VAL A 249 9.00 7.77 -13.55
C VAL A 249 10.41 7.16 -13.54
N PHE A 250 11.39 7.87 -14.09
CA PHE A 250 12.77 7.36 -14.15
C PHE A 250 13.38 7.19 -12.77
N LEU A 251 13.16 8.14 -11.85
CA LEU A 251 13.61 8.05 -10.46
C LEU A 251 12.99 6.86 -9.73
N VAL A 252 11.70 6.57 -9.97
CA VAL A 252 11.03 5.40 -9.37
C VAL A 252 11.58 4.10 -9.91
N LEU A 253 11.84 4.01 -11.22
CA LEU A 253 12.44 2.83 -11.81
C LEU A 253 13.88 2.63 -11.30
N GLU A 254 14.68 3.69 -11.25
CA GLU A 254 16.05 3.66 -10.76
C GLU A 254 16.14 3.27 -9.28
N SER A 255 15.28 3.83 -8.41
CA SER A 255 15.28 3.54 -6.98
C SER A 255 14.98 2.07 -6.64
N HIS A 256 14.24 1.39 -7.51
CA HIS A 256 13.94 -0.04 -7.39
C HIS A 256 14.88 -0.93 -8.24
N GLY A 257 15.82 -0.32 -8.97
CA GLY A 257 16.74 -1.00 -9.89
C GLY A 257 16.02 -1.73 -11.02
N LEU A 258 14.98 -1.11 -11.58
CA LEU A 258 14.22 -1.59 -12.73
C LEU A 258 14.71 -0.86 -13.99
N ASP A 259 15.13 -1.62 -14.99
CA ASP A 259 15.62 -1.05 -16.24
C ASP A 259 14.45 -0.64 -17.15
N ILE A 260 14.40 0.64 -17.53
CA ILE A 260 13.42 1.17 -18.47
C ILE A 260 13.41 0.42 -19.81
N ASN A 261 14.55 -0.14 -20.25
CA ASN A 261 14.64 -0.92 -21.49
C ASN A 261 13.84 -2.22 -21.45
N ASN A 262 13.43 -2.68 -20.26
CA ASN A 262 12.55 -3.82 -20.11
C ASN A 262 11.05 -3.44 -20.10
N CYS A 263 10.73 -2.15 -20.05
CA CYS A 263 9.35 -1.68 -20.19
C CYS A 263 8.81 -2.00 -21.60
N ARG A 264 7.60 -2.54 -21.70
CA ARG A 264 6.94 -2.91 -22.97
C ARG A 264 5.62 -2.18 -23.20
N GLY A 265 5.05 -1.59 -22.15
CA GLY A 265 3.80 -0.87 -22.24
C GLY A 265 3.76 0.33 -21.30
N GLN A 266 3.04 1.36 -21.70
CA GLN A 266 2.78 2.56 -20.92
C GLN A 266 1.32 3.00 -21.13
N SER A 267 0.60 3.30 -20.06
CA SER A 267 -0.82 3.65 -20.12
C SER A 267 -1.18 4.78 -19.14
N TYR A 268 -1.82 5.83 -19.65
CA TYR A 268 -2.14 7.06 -18.91
C TYR A 268 -3.49 7.63 -19.36
N ASP A 269 -3.97 8.66 -18.66
CA ASP A 269 -5.06 9.50 -19.14
C ASP A 269 -4.73 10.18 -20.49
N ASN A 270 -5.75 10.70 -21.17
CA ASN A 270 -5.55 11.38 -22.46
C ASN A 270 -5.21 12.86 -22.31
N VAL A 271 -4.79 13.32 -21.13
CA VAL A 271 -4.38 14.70 -20.93
C VAL A 271 -3.10 14.95 -21.72
N SER A 272 -2.96 16.14 -22.31
CA SER A 272 -1.85 16.47 -23.23
C SER A 272 -0.46 16.31 -22.60
N ASN A 273 -0.33 16.57 -21.30
CA ASN A 273 0.93 16.39 -20.56
C ASN A 273 1.34 14.91 -20.45
N MET A 274 0.38 13.98 -20.47
CA MET A 274 0.62 12.54 -20.40
C MET A 274 0.69 11.92 -21.80
N SER A 275 -0.39 12.07 -22.56
CA SER A 275 -0.62 11.43 -23.85
C SER A 275 -0.08 12.20 -25.07
N GLY A 276 0.48 13.40 -24.87
CA GLY A 276 0.95 14.27 -25.95
C GLY A 276 2.00 13.60 -26.85
N ARG A 277 1.75 13.60 -28.17
CA ARG A 277 2.60 12.92 -29.18
C ARG A 277 4.04 13.42 -29.26
N TYR A 278 4.27 14.70 -28.97
CA TYR A 278 5.58 15.33 -29.15
C TYR A 278 6.28 15.64 -27.83
N THR A 279 5.53 16.16 -26.86
CA THR A 279 6.08 16.67 -25.60
C THR A 279 5.51 15.97 -24.37
N GLY A 280 4.53 15.07 -24.52
CA GLY A 280 3.91 14.37 -23.40
C GLY A 280 4.82 13.31 -22.78
N LEU A 281 4.42 12.79 -21.62
CA LEU A 281 5.10 11.68 -20.94
C LEU A 281 5.34 10.51 -21.88
N GLN A 282 4.34 10.16 -22.70
CA GLN A 282 4.45 9.02 -23.61
C GLN A 282 5.57 9.17 -24.64
N ALA A 283 5.72 10.37 -25.20
CA ALA A 283 6.77 10.68 -26.17
C ALA A 283 8.16 10.62 -25.52
N ARG A 284 8.28 11.08 -24.28
CA ARG A 284 9.54 11.07 -23.52
C ARG A 284 9.99 9.65 -23.18
N ILE A 285 9.09 8.80 -22.70
CA ILE A 285 9.40 7.39 -22.44
C ILE A 285 9.75 6.66 -23.73
N LYS A 286 8.97 6.89 -24.81
CA LYS A 286 9.21 6.25 -26.11
C LYS A 286 10.53 6.69 -26.75
N LYS A 287 11.01 7.90 -26.46
CA LYS A 287 12.34 8.39 -26.88
C LYS A 287 13.47 7.57 -26.23
N VAL A 288 13.31 7.17 -24.98
CA VAL A 288 14.31 6.37 -24.23
C VAL A 288 14.17 4.88 -24.59
N ASN A 289 12.94 4.37 -24.64
CA ASN A 289 12.66 3.00 -25.01
C ASN A 289 11.54 2.93 -26.07
N PRO A 290 11.89 2.79 -27.36
CA PRO A 290 10.93 2.68 -28.45
C PRO A 290 9.98 1.48 -28.36
N LEU A 291 10.33 0.45 -27.57
CA LEU A 291 9.53 -0.76 -27.37
C LEU A 291 8.41 -0.57 -26.32
N ALA A 292 8.42 0.53 -25.56
CA ALA A 292 7.36 0.83 -24.60
C ALA A 292 6.13 1.39 -25.35
N THR A 293 5.22 0.50 -25.72
CA THR A 293 4.03 0.86 -26.51
C THR A 293 3.04 1.65 -25.66
N PHE A 294 2.63 2.82 -26.15
CA PHE A 294 1.61 3.62 -25.50
C PHE A 294 0.21 3.13 -25.84
N VAL A 295 -0.59 2.91 -24.79
CA VAL A 295 -2.00 2.56 -24.88
C VAL A 295 -2.79 3.65 -24.13
N PRO A 296 -3.66 4.42 -24.81
CA PRO A 296 -4.47 5.44 -24.16
C PRO A 296 -5.54 4.81 -23.26
N CYS A 297 -5.92 5.52 -22.20
CA CYS A 297 -7.00 5.07 -21.32
C CYS A 297 -8.35 5.07 -22.05
N SER A 298 -8.83 3.89 -22.40
CA SER A 298 -10.10 3.73 -23.13
C SER A 298 -11.31 4.15 -22.29
N ALA A 299 -11.26 3.97 -20.97
CA ALA A 299 -12.32 4.45 -20.07
C ALA A 299 -12.42 5.99 -20.08
N HIS A 300 -11.27 6.68 -20.11
CA HIS A 300 -11.24 8.13 -20.23
C HIS A 300 -11.68 8.59 -21.63
N SER A 301 -11.24 7.91 -22.70
CA SER A 301 -11.73 8.17 -24.06
C SER A 301 -13.25 8.06 -24.15
N LEU A 302 -13.83 6.99 -23.58
CA LEU A 302 -15.27 6.79 -23.55
C LEU A 302 -15.97 7.93 -22.79
N ASN A 303 -15.42 8.34 -21.65
CA ASN A 303 -15.93 9.46 -20.87
C ASN A 303 -15.94 10.77 -21.67
N LEU A 304 -14.85 11.10 -22.37
CA LEU A 304 -14.75 12.28 -23.24
C LEU A 304 -15.76 12.25 -24.39
N VAL A 305 -15.98 11.09 -25.01
CA VAL A 305 -17.00 10.94 -26.07
C VAL A 305 -18.41 11.24 -25.53
N GLY A 306 -18.71 10.75 -24.32
CA GLY A 306 -19.96 11.08 -23.64
C GLY A 306 -20.13 12.58 -23.43
N GLU A 307 -19.11 13.24 -22.87
CA GLU A 307 -19.12 14.70 -22.63
C GLU A 307 -19.37 15.47 -23.93
N CYS A 308 -18.58 15.20 -24.97
CA CYS A 308 -18.76 15.84 -26.27
C CYS A 308 -20.13 15.58 -26.90
N ALA A 309 -20.72 14.39 -26.72
CA ALA A 309 -22.03 14.05 -27.25
C ALA A 309 -23.18 14.82 -26.57
N VAL A 310 -23.00 15.21 -25.31
CA VAL A 310 -23.96 16.07 -24.60
C VAL A 310 -23.75 17.52 -24.96
N ASP A 311 -22.50 17.97 -24.97
CA ASP A 311 -22.15 19.37 -25.19
C ASP A 311 -22.48 19.82 -26.62
N CYS A 312 -22.50 18.91 -27.59
CA CYS A 312 -22.92 19.21 -28.95
C CYS A 312 -24.45 19.33 -29.13
N CYS A 313 -25.25 18.93 -28.15
CA CYS A 313 -26.70 18.94 -28.22
C CYS A 313 -27.31 19.75 -27.08
N ILE A 314 -27.87 20.92 -27.40
CA ILE A 314 -28.43 21.84 -26.40
C ILE A 314 -29.51 21.17 -25.53
N TYR A 315 -30.40 20.35 -26.13
CA TYR A 315 -31.44 19.64 -25.41
C TYR A 315 -30.90 18.59 -24.44
N ALA A 316 -29.81 17.91 -24.81
CA ALA A 316 -29.14 16.96 -23.91
C ALA A 316 -28.47 17.70 -22.74
N SER A 317 -27.76 18.80 -23.03
CA SER A 317 -27.17 19.65 -22.00
C SER A 317 -28.22 20.18 -21.03
N GLU A 318 -29.35 20.71 -21.54
CA GLU A 318 -30.47 21.18 -20.74
C GLU A 318 -31.08 20.09 -19.87
N PHE A 319 -31.22 18.86 -20.40
CA PHE A 319 -31.70 17.72 -19.64
C PHE A 319 -30.78 17.37 -18.46
N PHE A 320 -29.47 17.31 -18.66
CA PHE A 320 -28.53 17.04 -17.56
C PHE A 320 -28.46 18.19 -16.55
N ILE A 321 -28.59 19.44 -16.99
CA ILE A 321 -28.73 20.60 -16.09
C ILE A 321 -30.01 20.48 -15.24
N LEU A 322 -31.13 20.08 -15.85
CA LEU A 322 -32.39 19.85 -15.14
C LEU A 322 -32.23 18.76 -14.07
N LEU A 323 -31.61 17.63 -14.42
CA LEU A 323 -31.34 16.54 -13.49
C LEU A 323 -30.51 17.00 -12.28
N GLN A 324 -29.49 17.82 -12.50
CA GLN A 324 -28.70 18.41 -11.42
C GLN A 324 -29.52 19.39 -10.56
N ASN A 325 -30.40 20.18 -11.18
CA ASN A 325 -31.23 21.15 -10.47
C ASN A 325 -32.27 20.45 -9.59
N ILE A 326 -32.86 19.35 -10.05
CA ILE A 326 -33.76 18.51 -9.22
C ILE A 326 -33.02 18.00 -7.99
N TYR A 327 -31.81 17.47 -8.16
CA TYR A 327 -30.99 17.02 -7.02
C TYR A 327 -30.66 18.17 -6.06
N LYS A 328 -30.19 19.32 -6.57
CA LYS A 328 -29.88 20.51 -5.76
C LYS A 328 -31.09 21.01 -4.99
N PHE A 329 -32.26 21.00 -5.62
CA PHE A 329 -33.51 21.41 -5.00
C PHE A 329 -33.81 20.51 -3.78
N PHE A 330 -33.89 19.20 -3.95
CA PHE A 330 -34.22 18.33 -2.82
C PHE A 330 -33.12 18.26 -1.75
N SER A 331 -31.84 18.25 -2.15
CA SER A 331 -30.70 18.12 -1.21
C SER A 331 -30.44 19.37 -0.37
N ALA A 332 -30.90 20.54 -0.81
CA ALA A 332 -30.70 21.80 -0.09
C ALA A 332 -31.66 21.99 1.10
N SER A 333 -32.56 21.05 1.41
CA SER A 333 -33.37 21.08 2.65
C SER A 333 -33.69 19.67 3.13
N THR A 334 -33.48 19.42 4.42
CA THR A 334 -33.85 18.16 5.07
C THR A 334 -35.35 17.88 4.97
N TYR A 335 -36.19 18.92 5.04
CA TYR A 335 -37.64 18.81 4.89
C TYR A 335 -38.05 18.40 3.46
N ARG A 336 -37.47 19.03 2.43
CA ARG A 336 -37.72 18.65 1.03
C ARG A 336 -37.24 17.25 0.74
N TRP A 337 -36.08 16.87 1.29
CA TRP A 337 -35.56 15.52 1.20
C TRP A 337 -36.52 14.51 1.84
N GLU A 338 -37.09 14.82 3.01
CA GLU A 338 -38.08 13.96 3.66
C GLU A 338 -39.35 13.81 2.81
N ILE A 339 -39.85 14.88 2.20
CA ILE A 339 -40.99 14.83 1.28
C ILE A 339 -40.70 13.89 0.11
N LEU A 340 -39.53 14.02 -0.51
CA LEU A 340 -39.10 13.10 -1.57
C LEU A 340 -39.10 11.65 -1.07
N GLN A 341 -38.45 11.38 0.07
CA GLN A 341 -38.38 10.03 0.65
C GLN A 341 -39.74 9.43 0.99
N LYS A 342 -40.72 10.25 1.40
CA LYS A 342 -42.10 9.81 1.65
C LYS A 342 -42.84 9.38 0.39
N ASN A 343 -42.52 10.02 -0.75
CA ASN A 343 -43.14 9.71 -2.04
C ASN A 343 -42.44 8.56 -2.77
N LEU A 344 -41.16 8.29 -2.49
CA LEU A 344 -40.43 7.18 -3.10
C LEU A 344 -40.99 5.81 -2.65
N ILE A 345 -41.12 4.88 -3.61
CA ILE A 345 -41.53 3.51 -3.34
C ILE A 345 -40.41 2.80 -2.54
N LYS A 346 -40.71 2.38 -1.31
CA LYS A 346 -39.74 1.78 -0.37
C LYS A 346 -39.10 0.46 -0.84
N THR A 347 -39.61 -0.19 -1.87
CA THR A 347 -39.15 -1.51 -2.32
C THR A 347 -37.90 -1.52 -3.19
N GLU A 348 -37.40 -0.38 -3.69
CA GLU A 348 -36.20 -0.37 -4.56
C GLU A 348 -34.98 0.44 -4.07
N ASN A 349 -35.06 1.21 -2.98
CA ASN A 349 -33.90 1.94 -2.41
C ASN A 349 -33.07 2.79 -3.43
N VAL A 350 -33.67 3.29 -4.51
CA VAL A 350 -32.98 4.14 -5.49
C VAL A 350 -33.32 5.62 -5.24
N SER A 351 -32.58 6.29 -4.36
CA SER A 351 -32.70 7.73 -4.15
C SER A 351 -32.05 8.56 -5.27
N LEU A 352 -32.49 9.81 -5.44
CA LEU A 352 -31.87 10.78 -6.36
C LEU A 352 -30.38 10.91 -6.09
N LYS A 353 -29.58 10.86 -7.16
CA LYS A 353 -28.12 10.93 -7.07
C LYS A 353 -27.59 12.24 -7.65
N LYS A 354 -26.57 12.77 -6.99
CA LYS A 354 -25.78 13.90 -7.50
C LYS A 354 -25.09 13.48 -8.79
N LEU A 355 -25.03 14.36 -9.79
CA LEU A 355 -24.12 14.14 -10.90
C LEU A 355 -22.67 14.32 -10.41
N SER A 356 -21.80 13.41 -10.85
CA SER A 356 -20.36 13.64 -10.73
C SER A 356 -19.88 14.36 -11.96
N ASP A 357 -19.09 15.42 -11.78
CA ASP A 357 -18.45 16.15 -12.87
C ASP A 357 -17.36 15.31 -13.56
N THR A 358 -16.78 14.31 -12.87
CA THR A 358 -15.61 13.55 -13.33
C THR A 358 -15.89 12.13 -13.79
N ARG A 359 -17.11 11.59 -13.64
CA ARG A 359 -17.43 10.19 -13.99
C ARG A 359 -18.84 10.03 -14.55
N TRP A 360 -18.96 9.70 -15.83
CA TRP A 360 -20.24 9.44 -16.51
C TRP A 360 -21.06 8.28 -15.94
N SER A 361 -20.44 7.33 -15.24
CA SER A 361 -21.15 6.29 -14.49
C SER A 361 -22.09 6.87 -13.42
N ALA A 362 -21.78 8.04 -12.85
CA ALA A 362 -22.66 8.75 -11.94
C ALA A 362 -23.88 9.36 -12.66
N ARG A 363 -23.71 9.84 -13.90
CA ARG A 363 -24.81 10.33 -14.74
C ARG A 363 -25.79 9.19 -15.09
N SER A 364 -25.26 8.00 -15.41
CA SER A 364 -26.07 6.78 -15.61
C SER A 364 -26.94 6.46 -14.41
N ASN A 365 -26.37 6.43 -13.20
CA ASN A 365 -27.16 6.14 -12.01
C ASN A 365 -28.21 7.23 -11.71
N ALA A 366 -27.92 8.49 -12.01
CA ALA A 366 -28.86 9.60 -11.81
C ALA A 366 -30.02 9.54 -12.82
N SER A 367 -29.75 9.24 -14.09
CA SER A 367 -30.80 9.06 -15.11
C SER A 367 -31.67 7.84 -14.83
N ILE A 368 -31.08 6.70 -14.43
CA ILE A 368 -31.85 5.51 -14.00
C ILE A 368 -32.72 5.85 -12.79
N SER A 369 -32.18 6.58 -11.80
CA SER A 369 -32.92 7.01 -10.62
C SER A 369 -34.10 7.93 -10.98
N LEU A 370 -33.90 8.87 -11.91
CA LEU A 370 -34.98 9.73 -12.39
C LEU A 370 -36.07 8.92 -13.10
N ASN A 371 -35.70 8.05 -14.03
CA ASN A 371 -36.65 7.24 -14.81
C ASN A 371 -37.48 6.31 -13.93
N LYS A 372 -36.86 5.67 -12.94
CA LYS A 372 -37.54 4.75 -12.02
C LYS A 372 -38.51 5.46 -11.07
N ASN A 373 -38.21 6.70 -10.69
CA ASN A 373 -38.98 7.45 -9.71
C ASN A 373 -39.69 8.66 -10.32
N TRP A 374 -39.96 8.63 -11.62
CA TRP A 374 -40.44 9.78 -12.38
C TRP A 374 -41.74 10.33 -11.79
N ILE A 375 -42.69 9.45 -11.53
CA ILE A 375 -44.02 9.78 -11.01
C ILE A 375 -43.90 10.33 -9.58
N GLU A 376 -43.06 9.69 -8.76
CA GLU A 376 -42.84 10.03 -7.35
C GLU A 376 -42.17 11.41 -7.22
N ILE A 377 -41.23 11.73 -8.09
CA ILE A 377 -40.57 13.03 -8.15
C ILE A 377 -41.57 14.11 -8.57
N ILE A 378 -42.40 13.84 -9.59
CA ILE A 378 -43.46 14.75 -10.02
C ILE A 378 -44.46 14.99 -8.88
N ASN A 379 -44.87 13.95 -8.16
CA ASN A 379 -45.77 14.05 -7.01
C ASN A 379 -45.16 14.88 -5.87
N ALA A 380 -43.88 14.65 -5.55
CA ALA A 380 -43.17 15.42 -4.53
C ALA A 380 -43.06 16.91 -4.91
N LEU A 381 -42.76 17.22 -6.19
CA LEU A 381 -42.71 18.61 -6.68
C LEU A 381 -44.11 19.25 -6.68
N SER A 382 -45.15 18.50 -7.05
CA SER A 382 -46.54 18.99 -6.98
C SER A 382 -46.98 19.25 -5.55
N PHE A 383 -46.60 18.40 -4.60
CA PHE A 383 -46.88 18.64 -3.20
C PHE A 383 -46.24 19.95 -2.72
N ILE A 384 -44.96 20.16 -3.03
CA ILE A 384 -44.22 21.36 -2.60
C ILE A 384 -44.73 22.63 -3.27
N LYS A 385 -45.12 22.57 -4.56
CA LYS A 385 -45.62 23.76 -5.27
C LYS A 385 -46.95 24.27 -4.69
N ASP A 386 -47.79 23.35 -4.21
CA ASP A 386 -49.13 23.64 -3.70
C ASP A 386 -49.16 23.88 -2.18
N ASP A 387 -48.05 23.60 -1.47
CA ASP A 387 -47.93 23.80 -0.04
C ASP A 387 -47.88 25.30 0.33
N LYS A 388 -48.95 25.81 0.94
CA LYS A 388 -49.05 27.22 1.34
C LYS A 388 -48.11 27.61 2.48
N THR A 389 -47.57 26.64 3.22
CA THR A 389 -46.64 26.86 4.34
C THR A 389 -45.20 27.08 3.86
N GLU A 390 -44.88 26.66 2.64
CA GLU A 390 -43.58 26.86 2.02
C GLU A 390 -43.37 28.29 1.50
N LYS A 391 -42.09 28.71 1.43
CA LYS A 391 -41.73 30.04 0.94
C LYS A 391 -42.14 30.19 -0.53
N SER A 392 -42.62 31.37 -0.90
CA SER A 392 -43.04 31.64 -2.28
C SER A 392 -41.98 31.34 -3.34
N ILE A 393 -40.69 31.55 -3.02
CA ILE A 393 -39.56 31.20 -3.89
C ILE A 393 -39.45 29.68 -4.06
N THR A 394 -39.52 28.91 -2.97
CA THR A 394 -39.47 27.43 -3.01
C THR A 394 -40.59 26.86 -3.86
N ARG A 395 -41.81 27.38 -3.71
CA ARG A 395 -42.98 26.94 -4.50
C ARG A 395 -42.82 27.26 -5.98
N SER A 396 -42.31 28.45 -6.29
CA SER A 396 -42.05 28.87 -7.68
C SER A 396 -40.97 28.02 -8.33
N GLU A 397 -39.89 27.70 -7.61
CA GLU A 397 -38.83 26.81 -8.07
C GLU A 397 -39.34 25.38 -8.27
N ALA A 398 -40.14 24.85 -7.33
CA ALA A 398 -40.79 23.54 -7.46
C ALA A 398 -41.71 23.48 -8.67
N ASN A 399 -42.52 24.52 -8.90
CA ASN A 399 -43.39 24.62 -10.07
C ASN A 399 -42.58 24.67 -11.38
N GLY A 400 -41.47 25.40 -11.40
CA GLY A 400 -40.58 25.46 -12.55
C GLY A 400 -39.95 24.10 -12.90
N LEU A 401 -39.55 23.33 -11.90
CA LEU A 401 -39.05 21.96 -12.09
C LEU A 401 -40.16 20.99 -12.51
N TYR A 402 -41.34 21.12 -11.91
CA TYR A 402 -42.53 20.33 -12.24
C TYR A 402 -42.90 20.50 -13.72
N LEU A 403 -43.06 21.75 -14.20
CA LEU A 403 -43.43 22.02 -15.59
C LEU A 403 -42.40 21.51 -16.60
N LYS A 404 -41.11 21.53 -16.24
CA LYS A 404 -40.05 20.94 -17.07
C LYS A 404 -40.17 19.43 -17.14
N LEU A 405 -40.40 18.75 -16.02
CA LEU A 405 -40.62 17.30 -16.02
C LEU A 405 -41.94 16.90 -16.70
N ASP A 406 -42.97 17.74 -16.64
CA ASP A 406 -44.26 17.48 -17.29
C ASP A 406 -44.22 17.67 -18.83
N SER A 407 -43.08 18.10 -19.39
CA SER A 407 -42.89 18.23 -20.83
C SER A 407 -42.58 16.89 -21.50
N LEU A 408 -43.18 16.66 -22.68
CA LEU A 408 -42.94 15.45 -23.48
C LEU A 408 -41.47 15.35 -23.91
N GLU A 409 -40.85 16.48 -24.24
CA GLU A 409 -39.46 16.58 -24.65
C GLU A 409 -38.52 16.05 -23.55
N THR A 410 -38.78 16.41 -22.29
CA THR A 410 -37.98 15.94 -21.16
C THR A 410 -38.20 14.46 -20.91
N ALA A 411 -39.43 13.95 -21.05
CA ALA A 411 -39.73 12.53 -20.93
C ALA A 411 -38.98 11.70 -22.00
N ILE A 412 -38.98 12.17 -23.25
CA ILE A 412 -38.22 11.54 -24.35
C ILE A 412 -36.72 11.53 -24.04
N MET A 413 -36.16 12.66 -23.59
CA MET A 413 -34.75 12.74 -23.21
C MET A 413 -34.39 11.81 -22.05
N ALA A 414 -35.28 11.70 -21.06
CA ALA A 414 -35.09 10.83 -19.91
C ALA A 414 -35.02 9.35 -20.31
N THR A 415 -35.96 8.89 -21.14
CA THR A 415 -35.95 7.51 -21.67
C THR A 415 -34.72 7.26 -22.55
N LEU A 416 -34.46 8.14 -23.52
CA LEU A 416 -33.34 8.01 -24.46
C LEU A 416 -31.99 7.93 -23.75
N TRP A 417 -31.70 8.89 -22.87
CA TRP A 417 -30.45 8.90 -22.12
C TRP A 417 -30.38 7.79 -21.08
N GLY A 418 -31.51 7.33 -20.54
CA GLY A 418 -31.55 6.15 -19.69
C GLY A 418 -30.96 4.92 -20.37
N ASP A 419 -31.44 4.60 -21.57
CA ASP A 419 -30.98 3.44 -22.34
C ASP A 419 -29.52 3.58 -22.80
N ILE A 420 -29.15 4.75 -23.31
CA ILE A 420 -27.78 5.04 -23.76
C ILE A 420 -26.81 4.92 -22.58
N LEU A 421 -27.12 5.55 -21.45
CA LEU A 421 -26.25 5.56 -20.29
C LEU A 421 -26.17 4.20 -19.59
N GLU A 422 -27.19 3.36 -19.68
CA GLU A 422 -27.11 2.00 -19.17
C GLU A 422 -26.04 1.20 -19.93
N ARG A 423 -26.08 1.25 -21.27
CA ARG A 423 -25.07 0.61 -22.13
C ARG A 423 -23.68 1.21 -21.89
N PHE A 424 -23.60 2.54 -21.87
CA PHE A 424 -22.36 3.25 -21.60
C PHE A 424 -21.73 2.84 -20.25
N ASN A 425 -22.54 2.71 -19.20
CA ASN A 425 -22.08 2.29 -17.88
C ASN A 425 -21.62 0.83 -17.85
N LYS A 426 -22.31 -0.07 -18.58
CA LYS A 426 -21.86 -1.46 -18.74
C LYS A 426 -20.49 -1.52 -19.42
N THR A 427 -20.31 -0.80 -20.53
CA THR A 427 -19.02 -0.70 -21.23
C THR A 427 -17.94 -0.09 -20.32
N SER A 428 -18.24 1.01 -19.63
CA SER A 428 -17.30 1.68 -18.73
C SER A 428 -16.82 0.77 -17.58
N LYS A 429 -17.72 -0.03 -16.99
CA LYS A 429 -17.38 -1.02 -15.97
C LYS A 429 -16.49 -2.14 -16.51
N GLN A 430 -16.78 -2.63 -17.72
CA GLN A 430 -15.95 -3.65 -18.36
C GLN A 430 -14.55 -3.10 -18.66
N LEU A 431 -14.43 -1.89 -19.21
CA LEU A 431 -13.16 -1.22 -19.51
C LEU A 431 -12.27 -0.99 -18.27
N GLN A 432 -12.85 -1.00 -17.07
CA GLN A 432 -12.13 -0.87 -15.79
C GLN A 432 -11.89 -2.20 -15.07
N SER A 433 -12.26 -3.32 -15.70
CA SER A 433 -12.01 -4.65 -15.13
C SER A 433 -10.51 -4.95 -15.10
N VAL A 434 -10.03 -5.53 -13.99
CA VAL A 434 -8.61 -5.95 -13.82
C VAL A 434 -8.22 -7.03 -14.82
N GLU A 435 -9.19 -7.84 -15.25
CA GLU A 435 -8.98 -8.97 -16.17
C GLU A 435 -9.11 -8.57 -17.64
N ILE A 436 -9.36 -7.29 -17.96
CA ILE A 436 -9.56 -6.88 -19.35
C ILE A 436 -8.26 -7.01 -20.17
N ASP A 437 -8.43 -7.48 -21.41
CA ASP A 437 -7.40 -7.53 -22.44
C ASP A 437 -7.69 -6.54 -23.58
N LEU A 438 -6.68 -6.33 -24.44
CA LEU A 438 -6.78 -5.38 -25.55
C LEU A 438 -7.79 -5.82 -26.62
N GLU A 439 -8.04 -7.12 -26.79
CA GLU A 439 -9.01 -7.63 -27.75
C GLU A 439 -10.43 -7.24 -27.35
N THR A 440 -10.75 -7.40 -26.07
CA THR A 440 -12.02 -6.98 -25.46
C THR A 440 -12.19 -5.46 -25.52
N VAL A 441 -11.12 -4.69 -25.28
CA VAL A 441 -11.18 -3.22 -25.42
C VAL A 441 -11.54 -2.82 -26.85
N VAL A 442 -10.91 -3.44 -27.85
CA VAL A 442 -11.18 -3.14 -29.27
C VAL A 442 -12.59 -3.55 -29.66
N SER A 443 -13.09 -4.71 -29.21
CA SER A 443 -14.46 -5.14 -29.51
C SER A 443 -15.51 -4.21 -28.89
N LEU A 444 -15.28 -3.76 -27.65
CA LEU A 444 -16.15 -2.79 -26.97
C LEU A 444 -16.11 -1.39 -27.61
N SER A 445 -15.01 -1.04 -28.29
CA SER A 445 -14.85 0.26 -28.95
C SER A 445 -15.39 0.29 -30.39
N ASN A 446 -15.73 -0.86 -30.96
CA ASN A 446 -16.28 -1.01 -32.32
C ASN A 446 -17.81 -1.15 -32.37
N LEU A 447 -18.50 -0.87 -31.24
CA LEU A 447 -19.95 -0.74 -31.13
C LEU A 447 -20.37 0.71 -31.40
#